data_AF-A0A0E9QI81-F1
#
_entry.id   AF-A0A0E9QI81-F1
#
_cell.length_a   1.000
_cell.length_b   1.000
_cell.length_c   1.000
_cell.angle_alpha   90.00
_cell.angle_beta   90.00
_cell.angle_gamma   90.00
#
_symmetry.space_group_name_H-M   'P 1'
#
loop_
_entity.id
_entity.type
_entity.pdbx_description
1 polymer ?
#
loop_
_entity_poly.entity_id
_entity_poly.type
_entity_poly.pdbx_seq_one_letter_code
_entity_poly.pdbx_strand_id
1 'polypeptide(L)' 'MADQAFVTLATNDNYAKGAMVLGRSLWSHKTSRKLVVLIGPHVTDPSRAVLHNIFDE' A
#
# COMPACT_ATOMS: atom_id res chain seq x y z
N MET A 1 15.02 -1.46 -15.02
CA MET A 1 14.76 -1.73 -13.58
C MET A 1 13.41 -1.17 -13.11
N ALA A 2 12.58 -0.58 -13.99
CA ALA A 2 11.24 -0.10 -13.61
C ALA A 2 10.16 -1.21 -13.53
N ASP A 3 10.53 -2.48 -13.78
CA ASP A 3 9.59 -3.61 -13.87
C ASP A 3 9.36 -4.35 -12.53
N GLN A 4 9.81 -3.79 -11.40
CA GLN A 4 9.75 -4.47 -10.11
C GLN A 4 9.02 -3.62 -9.09
N ALA A 5 8.05 -4.24 -8.42
CA ALA A 5 7.23 -3.62 -7.40
C ALA A 5 6.95 -4.57 -6.23
N PHE A 6 6.70 -4.00 -5.07
CA PHE A 6 6.09 -4.70 -3.94
C PHE A 6 4.59 -4.49 -4.00
N VAL A 7 3.84 -5.58 -4.18
CA VAL A 7 2.38 -5.54 -4.31
C VAL A 7 1.75 -6.10 -3.04
N THR A 8 0.76 -5.41 -2.50
CA THR A 8 -0.07 -5.90 -1.38
C THR A 8 -1.57 -5.77 -1.70
N LEU A 9 -2.42 -6.45 -0.93
CA LEU A 9 -3.88 -6.46 -1.11
C LEU A 9 -4.56 -6.09 0.21
N ALA A 10 -5.41 -5.07 0.17
CA ALA A 10 -6.28 -4.68 1.26
C ALA A 10 -7.74 -4.95 0.88
N THR A 11 -8.37 -5.95 1.50
CA THR A 11 -9.77 -6.32 1.22
C THR A 11 -10.79 -5.64 2.14
N ASN A 12 -10.33 -5.07 3.25
CA ASN A 12 -11.12 -4.31 4.22
C ASN A 12 -10.20 -3.36 5.01
N ASP A 13 -10.78 -2.51 5.85
CA ASP A 13 -10.03 -1.50 6.63
C ASP A 13 -9.02 -2.09 7.62
N ASN A 14 -9.26 -3.30 8.13
CA ASN A 14 -8.30 -3.95 9.03
C ASN A 14 -7.04 -4.38 8.26
N TYR A 15 -7.20 -4.91 7.04
CA TYR A 15 -6.06 -5.17 6.15
C TYR A 15 -5.42 -3.89 5.60
N ALA A 16 -6.19 -2.83 5.40
CA ALA A 16 -5.65 -1.52 5.02
C ALA A 16 -4.64 -1.02 6.07
N LYS A 17 -4.91 -1.20 7.37
CA LYS A 17 -3.94 -0.88 8.44
C LYS A 17 -2.65 -1.68 8.31
N GLY A 18 -2.74 -2.98 8.02
CA GLY A 18 -1.56 -3.81 7.75
C GLY A 18 -0.77 -3.31 6.54
N ALA A 19 -1.45 -2.98 5.45
CA ALA A 19 -0.83 -2.44 4.24
C ALA A 19 -0.13 -1.08 4.50
N MET A 20 -0.73 -0.20 5.30
CA MET A 20 -0.11 1.08 5.69
C MET A 20 1.22 0.86 6.43
N VAL A 21 1.25 -0.07 7.40
CA VAL A 21 2.48 -0.39 8.15
C VAL A 21 3.53 -1.02 7.22
N LEU A 22 3.11 -1.93 6.33
CA LEU A 22 3.99 -2.54 5.34
C LEU A 22 4.64 -1.49 4.44
N GLY A 23 3.84 -0.60 3.82
CA GLY A 23 4.35 0.46 2.96
C GLY A 23 5.34 1.37 3.69
N ARG A 24 5.00 1.80 4.92
CA ARG A 24 5.90 2.62 5.75
C ARG A 24 7.20 1.92 6.11
N SER A 25 7.18 0.62 6.39
CA SER A 25 8.40 -0.15 6.65
C SER A 25 9.32 -0.19 5.43
N LEU A 26 8.78 -0.41 4.23
CA LEU A 26 9.55 -0.44 2.99
C LEU A 26 10.17 0.92 2.67
N TRP A 27 9.43 2.02 2.92
CA TRP A 27 9.97 3.38 2.87
C TRP A 27 11.10 3.60 3.87
N SER A 28 10.94 3.15 5.11
CA SER A 28 11.96 3.28 6.17
C SER A 28 13.26 2.55 5.81
N HIS A 29 13.15 1.41 5.11
CA HIS A 29 14.29 0.65 4.60
C HIS A 29 14.83 1.15 3.25
N LYS A 30 14.41 2.33 2.78
CA LYS A 30 14.87 2.97 1.54
C LYS A 30 14.75 2.05 0.32
N THR A 31 13.59 1.40 0.17
CA THR A 31 13.29 0.65 -1.05
C THR A 31 13.46 1.53 -2.28
N SER A 32 14.08 1.00 -3.33
CA SER A 32 14.18 1.63 -4.65
C SER A 32 13.10 1.15 -5.62
N ARG A 33 12.21 0.26 -5.15
CA ARG A 33 11.14 -0.37 -5.94
C ARG A 33 9.80 0.26 -5.65
N LYS A 34 8.93 0.26 -6.66
CA LYS A 34 7.55 0.76 -6.54
C LYS A 34 6.75 0.00 -5.49
N LEU A 35 5.81 0.67 -4.87
CA LEU A 35 4.83 0.12 -3.93
C LEU A 35 3.46 0.16 -4.59
N VAL A 36 2.81 -0.98 -4.74
CA VAL A 36 1.47 -1.10 -5.33
C VAL A 36 0.50 -1.69 -4.31
N VAL A 37 -0.70 -1.14 -4.22
CA VAL A 37 -1.77 -1.68 -3.37
C VAL A 37 -3.03 -1.97 -4.17
N LEU A 38 -3.47 -3.22 -4.11
CA LEU A 38 -4.78 -3.62 -4.60
C LEU A 38 -5.81 -3.36 -3.50
N ILE A 39 -6.86 -2.60 -3.83
CA ILE A 39 -7.87 -2.16 -2.86
C ILE A 39 -9.20 -2.83 -3.22
N GLY A 40 -9.74 -3.61 -2.28
CA GLY A 40 -11.04 -4.25 -2.39
C GLY A 40 -12.20 -3.26 -2.18
N PRO A 41 -13.42 -3.61 -2.61
CA PRO A 41 -14.59 -2.72 -2.55
C PRO A 41 -15.07 -2.41 -1.12
N HIS A 42 -14.62 -3.18 -0.11
CA HIS A 42 -15.01 -2.99 1.29
C HIS A 42 -13.99 -2.16 2.10
N VAL A 43 -13.07 -1.47 1.43
CA VAL A 43 -12.17 -0.50 2.05
C VAL A 43 -12.84 0.88 2.00
N THR A 44 -12.88 1.56 3.14
CA THR A 44 -13.49 2.88 3.26
C THR A 44 -12.64 3.95 2.57
N ASP A 45 -13.29 4.98 2.03
CA ASP A 45 -12.63 6.13 1.40
C ASP A 45 -11.50 6.77 2.23
N PRO A 46 -11.64 6.99 3.56
CA PRO A 46 -10.52 7.49 4.37
C PRO A 46 -9.32 6.54 4.37
N SER A 47 -9.54 5.23 4.51
CA SER A 47 -8.46 4.24 4.45
C SER A 47 -7.80 4.23 3.07
N ARG A 48 -8.60 4.36 2.02
CA ARG A 48 -8.14 4.44 0.63
C ARG A 48 -7.27 5.68 0.38
N ALA A 49 -7.68 6.84 0.89
CA ALA A 49 -6.92 8.09 0.76
C ALA A 49 -5.53 8.00 1.41
N VAL A 50 -5.44 7.35 2.57
CA VAL A 50 -4.14 7.14 3.24
C VAL A 50 -3.27 6.15 2.46
N LEU A 51 -3.85 5.06 1.94
CA LEU A 51 -3.13 4.09 1.12
C LEU A 51 -2.54 4.75 -0.14
N HIS A 52 -3.29 5.60 -0.84
CA HIS A 52 -2.79 6.35 -2.00
C HIS A 52 -1.68 7.36 -1.68
N ASN A 53 -1.49 7.74 -0.41
CA ASN A 53 -0.38 8.59 0.00
C ASN A 53 0.89 7.79 0.35
N ILE A 54 0.77 6.47 0.53
CA ILE A 54 1.88 5.59 0.92
C ILE A 54 2.38 4.75 -0.26
N PHE A 55 1.46 4.32 -1.13
CA PHE A 55 1.72 3.50 -2.30
C PHE A 55 1.74 4.37 -3.56
N ASP A 56 2.56 3.99 -4.53
CA ASP A 56 2.73 4.70 -5.80
C ASP A 56 1.58 4.44 -6.78
N GLU A 57 0.97 3.25 -6.71
CA GLU A 57 -0.17 2.78 -7.53
C GLU A 57 -1.19 2.04 -6.67
#